data_AF-A0A1H7X558-F1
#
_entry.id   AF-A0A1H7X558-F1
#
_cell.length_a   1.000
_cell.length_b   1.000
_cell.length_c   1.000
_cell.angle_alpha   90.00
_cell.angle_beta   90.00
_cell.angle_gamma   90.00
#
_symmetry.space_group_name_H-M   'P 1'
#
loop_
_entity.id
_entity.type
_entity.pdbx_description
1 polymer ?
#
loop_
_entity_poly.entity_id
_entity_poly.type
_entity_poly.pdbx_seq_one_letter_code
_entity_poly.pdbx_strand_id
1 'polypeptide(L)'
;MTWRMRGVLGVALAGVVLSCGPSEDEAMKLKEGSNLDDIVECPYLYCGYDNRGEYLLCAELLFEYGRSPPLCVDSRICERLDCLKPGRRCVAFDGIPYQIRCIKDDDD
;
A
#
# COMPACT_ATOMS: atom_id res chain seq x y z
N MET A 1 -32.79 -31.10 40.57
CA MET A 1 -32.06 -29.89 41.03
C MET A 1 -30.63 -29.96 40.50
N THR A 2 -30.37 -29.41 39.31
CA THR A 2 -29.78 -28.07 39.08
C THR A 2 -28.37 -27.91 39.67
N TRP A 3 -27.32 -28.06 38.86
CA TRP A 3 -26.09 -27.31 39.11
C TRP A 3 -25.36 -26.89 37.82
N ARG A 4 -25.69 -25.64 37.45
CA ARG A 4 -24.84 -24.60 36.85
C ARG A 4 -23.88 -25.01 35.73
N MET A 5 -24.37 -24.76 34.51
CA MET A 5 -23.54 -24.35 33.36
C MET A 5 -22.60 -23.22 33.80
N ARG A 6 -21.29 -23.48 33.85
CA ARG A 6 -20.27 -22.43 33.89
C ARG A 6 -19.99 -22.01 32.46
N GLY A 7 -20.76 -21.02 32.01
CA GLY A 7 -20.39 -20.21 30.87
C GLY A 7 -19.08 -19.49 31.18
N VAL A 8 -18.08 -19.67 30.33
CA VAL A 8 -16.94 -18.77 30.25
C VAL A 8 -17.11 -18.00 28.95
N LEU A 9 -17.82 -16.88 29.07
CA LEU A 9 -17.76 -15.77 28.12
C LEU A 9 -16.34 -15.17 28.25
N GLY A 10 -15.40 -15.74 27.50
CA GLY A 10 -14.08 -15.15 27.29
C GLY A 10 -14.22 -13.96 26.35
N VAL A 11 -14.18 -12.78 26.96
CA VAL A 11 -14.30 -11.46 26.35
C VAL A 11 -13.40 -11.35 25.11
N ALA A 12 -14.02 -10.97 23.99
CA ALA A 12 -13.37 -10.54 22.77
C ALA A 12 -12.43 -9.36 23.06
N LEU A 13 -11.13 -9.63 23.07
CA LEU A 13 -10.07 -8.63 22.98
C LEU A 13 -9.23 -8.95 21.74
N ALA A 14 -9.88 -9.04 20.58
CA ALA A 14 -9.20 -8.80 19.31
C ALA A 14 -9.08 -7.27 19.17
N GLY A 15 -8.15 -6.72 19.95
CA GLY A 15 -7.84 -5.30 19.95
C GLY A 15 -7.40 -4.88 18.55
N VAL A 16 -8.15 -3.93 17.99
CA VAL A 16 -7.70 -2.84 17.12
C VAL A 16 -6.25 -2.98 16.62
N VAL A 17 -6.01 -3.84 15.64
CA VAL A 17 -4.86 -3.68 14.72
C VAL A 17 -5.38 -2.92 13.51
N LEU A 18 -5.91 -1.73 13.74
CA LEU A 18 -6.27 -0.80 12.68
C LEU A 18 -5.36 0.41 12.90
N SER A 19 -4.49 0.64 11.91
CA SER A 19 -3.61 1.80 11.73
C SER A 19 -2.20 1.79 12.37
N CYS A 20 -1.47 0.67 12.37
CA CYS A 20 -0.04 0.79 12.13
C CYS A 20 0.13 0.98 10.62
N GLY A 21 0.56 2.17 10.20
CA GLY A 21 0.97 2.42 8.82
C GLY A 21 2.03 1.42 8.36
N PRO A 22 2.36 1.38 7.06
CA PRO A 22 3.46 0.57 6.59
C PRO A 22 4.74 0.91 7.37
N SER A 23 5.59 -0.10 7.58
CA SER A 23 6.86 0.10 8.28
C SER A 23 7.75 1.11 7.53
N GLU A 24 8.63 1.84 8.22
CA GLU A 24 9.61 2.75 7.57
C GLU A 24 10.45 2.05 6.50
N ASP A 25 10.61 0.74 6.66
CA ASP A 25 11.27 -0.15 5.72
C ASP A 25 10.52 -0.28 4.37
N GLU A 26 9.19 -0.25 4.39
CA GLU A 26 8.33 -0.43 3.21
C GLU A 26 7.78 0.89 2.68
N ALA A 27 7.79 1.92 3.52
CA ALA A 27 7.15 3.20 3.24
C ALA A 27 8.01 4.09 2.31
N MET A 28 7.30 4.88 1.51
CA MET A 28 7.83 5.78 0.50
C MET A 28 7.45 7.22 0.81
N LYS A 29 8.08 8.14 0.09
CA LYS A 29 7.71 9.55 -0.02
C LYS A 29 7.77 9.99 -1.47
N LEU A 30 7.13 11.12 -1.79
CA LEU A 30 7.31 11.77 -3.08
C LEU A 30 8.72 12.34 -3.19
N LYS A 31 9.33 12.17 -4.37
CA LYS A 31 10.56 12.88 -4.73
C LYS A 31 10.32 14.38 -4.75
N GLU A 32 11.35 15.15 -4.45
CA GLU A 32 11.29 16.60 -4.53
C GLU A 32 10.89 17.04 -5.95
N GLY A 33 9.90 17.93 -6.05
CA GLY A 33 9.34 18.40 -7.32
C GLY A 33 8.36 17.43 -8.00
N SER A 34 8.14 16.22 -7.46
CA SER A 34 7.09 15.31 -7.92
C SER A 34 5.78 15.53 -7.17
N ASN A 35 4.65 15.26 -7.82
CA ASN A 35 3.31 15.25 -7.21
C ASN A 35 2.56 13.98 -7.64
N LEU A 36 1.25 13.87 -7.42
CA LEU A 36 0.38 12.79 -7.92
C LEU A 36 -0.92 13.36 -8.53
N ASP A 37 -0.91 14.61 -8.97
CA ASP A 37 -2.13 15.35 -9.32
C ASP A 37 -2.79 14.85 -10.61
N ASP A 38 -2.02 14.15 -11.43
CA ASP A 38 -2.43 13.48 -12.66
C ASP A 38 -2.97 12.06 -12.43
N ILE A 39 -2.85 11.53 -11.21
CA ILE A 39 -3.27 10.18 -10.85
C ILE A 39 -4.69 10.22 -10.31
N VAL A 40 -5.52 9.33 -10.84
CA VAL A 40 -6.91 9.15 -10.41
C VAL A 40 -7.04 7.93 -9.52
N GLU A 41 -8.05 7.94 -8.65
CA GLU A 41 -8.43 6.74 -7.90
C GLU A 41 -8.87 5.63 -8.88
N CYS A 42 -8.65 4.38 -8.48
CA CYS A 42 -8.97 3.18 -9.25
C CYS A 42 -10.37 2.66 -8.89
N PRO A 43 -11.43 3.02 -9.65
CA PRO A 43 -12.76 2.49 -9.41
C PRO A 43 -12.84 1.02 -9.83
N TYR A 44 -13.44 0.18 -9.00
CA TYR A 44 -13.74 -1.22 -9.31
C TYR A 44 -12.52 -2.06 -9.79
N LEU A 45 -11.31 -1.74 -9.31
CA LEU A 45 -10.07 -2.43 -9.69
C LEU A 45 -9.69 -2.31 -11.17
N TYR A 46 -10.10 -1.23 -11.85
CA TYR A 46 -9.83 -1.01 -13.27
C TYR A 46 -9.38 0.42 -13.58
N CYS A 47 -8.29 0.56 -14.35
CA CYS A 47 -7.64 1.84 -14.64
C CYS A 47 -7.51 2.19 -16.13
N GLY A 48 -7.78 1.26 -17.04
CA GLY A 48 -7.67 1.50 -18.47
C GLY A 48 -6.23 1.81 -18.94
N TYR A 49 -6.11 2.80 -19.81
CA TYR A 49 -4.85 3.19 -20.46
C TYR A 49 -4.60 4.69 -20.31
N ASP A 50 -3.33 5.09 -20.27
CA ASP A 50 -2.93 6.50 -20.27
C ASP A 50 -3.03 7.15 -21.67
N ASN A 51 -2.74 8.45 -21.76
CA ASN A 51 -2.77 9.20 -23.03
C ASN A 51 -1.74 8.74 -24.07
N ARG A 52 -0.79 7.88 -23.68
CA ARG A 52 0.21 7.26 -24.57
C ARG A 52 -0.18 5.84 -24.98
N GLY A 53 -1.31 5.33 -24.48
CA GLY A 53 -1.79 3.97 -24.73
C GLY A 53 -1.13 2.92 -23.83
N GLU A 54 -0.45 3.33 -22.75
CA GLU A 54 0.15 2.41 -21.79
C GLU A 54 -0.86 1.97 -20.74
N TYR A 55 -0.86 0.68 -20.39
CA TYR A 55 -1.79 0.14 -19.40
C TYR A 55 -1.47 0.68 -18.01
N LEU A 56 -2.51 1.13 -17.29
CA LEU A 56 -2.39 1.62 -15.92
C LEU A 56 -2.69 0.51 -14.92
N LEU A 57 -1.84 0.40 -13.90
CA LEU A 57 -1.99 -0.54 -12.80
C LEU A 57 -2.89 0.07 -11.72
N CYS A 58 -3.81 -0.74 -11.20
CA CYS A 58 -4.55 -0.40 -9.99
C CYS A 58 -3.70 -0.78 -8.77
N ALA A 59 -3.10 0.20 -8.10
CA ALA A 59 -2.14 -0.04 -7.03
C ALA A 59 -2.31 0.88 -5.81
N GLU A 60 -2.04 0.34 -4.62
CA GLU A 60 -1.87 1.10 -3.39
C GLU A 60 -0.41 1.55 -3.24
N LEU A 61 -0.21 2.82 -2.89
CA LEU A 61 1.10 3.38 -2.55
C LEU A 61 1.26 3.38 -1.03
N LEU A 62 2.35 2.79 -0.53
CA LEU A 62 2.66 2.73 0.90
C LEU A 62 3.49 3.96 1.31
N PHE A 63 2.87 4.92 2.01
CA PHE A 63 3.51 6.11 2.58
C PHE A 63 3.71 5.98 4.10
N GLU A 64 4.60 6.78 4.70
CA GLU A 64 4.80 6.79 6.18
C GLU A 64 3.50 7.00 6.96
N TYR A 65 2.59 7.80 6.42
CA TYR A 65 1.33 8.15 7.05
C TYR A 65 0.19 7.15 6.76
N GLY A 66 0.43 6.13 5.93
CA GLY A 66 -0.55 5.11 5.61
C GLY A 66 -0.51 4.62 4.16
N ARG A 67 -1.50 3.81 3.80
CA ARG A 67 -1.70 3.34 2.45
C ARG A 67 -2.62 4.32 1.71
N SER A 68 -2.28 4.67 0.48
CA SER A 68 -3.21 5.39 -0.38
C SER A 68 -4.45 4.53 -0.65
N PRO A 69 -5.59 5.13 -1.05
CA PRO A 69 -6.60 4.36 -1.78
C PRO A 69 -5.96 3.70 -3.02
N PRO A 70 -6.59 2.70 -3.63
CA PRO A 70 -6.13 2.15 -4.90
C PRO A 70 -6.11 3.25 -5.96
N LEU A 71 -4.97 3.45 -6.61
CA LEU A 71 -4.74 4.50 -7.61
C LEU A 71 -4.41 3.89 -8.97
N CYS A 72 -4.74 4.60 -10.03
CA CYS A 72 -4.36 4.27 -11.39
C CYS A 72 -2.98 4.83 -11.71
N VAL A 73 -1.96 3.99 -11.54
CA VAL A 73 -0.56 4.39 -11.66
C VAL A 73 0.09 3.72 -12.86
N ASP A 74 0.97 4.43 -13.53
CA ASP A 74 1.77 3.85 -14.61
C ASP A 74 2.98 3.07 -14.07
N SER A 75 3.59 2.25 -14.92
CA SER A 75 4.73 1.40 -14.55
C SER A 75 5.96 2.17 -14.04
N ARG A 76 6.05 3.48 -14.31
CA ARG A 76 7.15 4.35 -13.83
C ARG A 76 6.82 5.09 -12.55
N ILE A 77 5.77 4.72 -11.82
CA ILE A 77 5.44 5.39 -10.56
C ILE A 77 6.62 5.48 -9.57
N CYS A 78 7.52 4.48 -9.58
CA CYS A 78 8.75 4.49 -8.79
C CYS A 78 9.78 5.57 -9.19
N GLU A 79 9.68 6.15 -10.40
CA GLU A 79 10.50 7.30 -10.80
C GLU A 79 10.13 8.57 -10.02
N ARG A 80 8.90 8.64 -9.49
CA ARG A 80 8.33 9.78 -8.74
C ARG A 80 8.41 9.61 -7.22
N LEU A 81 8.84 8.42 -6.76
CA LEU A 81 8.87 8.04 -5.36
C LEU A 81 10.31 7.77 -4.91
N ASP A 82 10.59 8.09 -3.65
CA ASP A 82 11.79 7.69 -2.92
C ASP A 82 11.42 6.78 -1.76
N CYS A 83 12.29 5.81 -1.47
CA CYS A 83 12.20 5.07 -0.22
C CYS A 83 12.58 5.96 0.95
N LEU A 84 11.83 5.84 2.06
CA LEU A 84 12.14 6.59 3.26
C LEU A 84 13.48 6.16 3.87
N LYS A 85 13.74 4.86 3.87
CA LYS A 85 15.00 4.30 4.35
C LYS A 85 16.02 4.16 3.21
N PRO A 86 17.28 4.60 3.40
CA PRO A 86 18.34 4.45 2.41
C PRO A 86 18.71 2.97 2.17
N GLY A 87 19.26 2.67 0.99
CA GLY A 87 19.63 1.31 0.58
C GLY A 87 18.43 0.43 0.22
N ARG A 88 17.35 1.07 -0.24
CA ARG A 88 16.11 0.45 -0.63
C ARG A 88 15.63 1.02 -1.95
N ARG A 89 14.91 0.20 -2.72
CA ARG A 89 14.26 0.59 -3.97
C ARG A 89 12.76 0.36 -3.94
N CYS A 90 12.05 1.20 -4.70
CA CYS A 90 10.63 1.07 -4.95
C CYS A 90 10.36 -0.07 -5.94
N VAL A 91 9.36 -0.91 -5.63
CA VAL A 91 8.97 -2.06 -6.45
C VAL A 91 7.45 -2.24 -6.42
N ALA A 92 6.88 -2.66 -7.56
CA ALA A 92 5.51 -3.12 -7.65
C ALA A 92 5.42 -4.61 -7.27
N PHE A 93 4.56 -4.92 -6.31
CA PHE A 93 4.23 -6.27 -5.88
C PHE A 93 2.86 -6.67 -6.40
N ASP A 94 2.79 -7.89 -6.96
CA ASP A 94 1.52 -8.49 -7.35
C ASP A 94 0.59 -8.63 -6.13
N GLY A 95 -0.65 -8.19 -6.32
CA GLY A 95 -1.71 -8.16 -5.31
C GLY A 95 -3.03 -7.71 -5.93
N ILE A 96 -4.12 -7.76 -5.16
CA ILE A 96 -5.42 -7.19 -5.57
C ILE A 96 -5.88 -6.19 -4.49
N PRO A 97 -5.63 -4.88 -4.66
CA PRO A 97 -4.86 -4.23 -5.73
C PRO A 97 -3.34 -4.50 -5.62
N TYR A 98 -2.59 -4.11 -6.65
CA TYR A 98 -1.13 -4.11 -6.60
C TYR A 98 -0.63 -3.26 -5.43
N GLN A 99 0.58 -3.52 -4.95
CA GLN A 99 1.21 -2.70 -3.92
C GLN A 99 2.53 -2.14 -4.42
N ILE A 100 2.68 -0.83 -4.34
CA ILE A 100 3.97 -0.16 -4.56
C ILE A 100 4.58 0.09 -3.20
N ARG A 101 5.77 -0.48 -2.96
CA ARG A 101 6.47 -0.35 -1.67
C ARG A 101 7.98 -0.48 -1.83
N CYS A 102 8.69 -0.11 -0.78
CA CYS A 102 10.13 -0.27 -0.71
C CYS A 102 10.55 -1.66 -0.27
N ILE A 103 11.61 -2.15 -0.89
CA ILE A 103 12.35 -3.32 -0.42
C ILE A 103 13.83 -3.02 -0.30
N LYS A 104 14.52 -3.85 0.46
CA LYS A 104 15.97 -3.84 0.51
C LYS A 104 16.53 -4.02 -0.90
N ASP A 105 17.51 -3.20 -1.26
CA ASP A 105 18.40 -3.49 -2.37
C ASP A 105 19.26 -4.67 -1.94
N ASP A 106 18.76 -5.87 -2.14
CA ASP A 106 19.63 -7.03 -2.13
C ASP A 106 20.44 -6.95 -3.42
N ASP A 107 21.76 -6.80 -3.29
CA ASP A 107 22.73 -6.98 -4.38
C ASP A 107 22.41 -8.33 -5.06
N ASP A 108 22.05 -8.29 -6.35
CA ASP A 108 21.88 -9.46 -7.22
C ASP A 108 23.10 -10.43 -7.11
#